data_AF-A0A820PUL9-F1
#
_entry.id   AF-A0A820PUL9-F1
#
_cell.length_a   1.000
_cell.length_b   1.000
_cell.length_c   1.000
_cell.angle_alpha   90.00
_cell.angle_beta   90.00
_cell.angle_gamma   90.00
#
_symmetry.space_group_name_H-M   'P 1'
#
loop_
_entity.id
_entity.type
_entity.pdbx_description
1 polymer ?
#
loop_
_entity_poly.entity_id
_entity_poly.type
_entity_poly.pdbx_seq_one_letter_code
_entity_poly.pdbx_strand_id
1 'polypeptide(L)'
;FLQVEFETNPLDKKSDYRVKVVSQSLEIKYNAPTINKLAECFEPDADRNLQGVKQVAYSTYTDVKHRSFILMKHNIEKIKVLDIYIDIQSSYLLLPENGVYQE
;
A
#
# COMPACT_ATOMS: atom_id res chain seq x y z
N PHE A 1 6.53 -7.51 -1.11
CA PHE A 1 7.15 -6.23 -1.56
C PHE A 1 6.24 -5.60 -2.60
N LEU A 2 5.94 -4.29 -2.50
CA LEU A 2 5.03 -3.57 -3.40
C LEU A 2 5.85 -2.69 -4.36
N GLN A 3 5.54 -2.78 -5.64
CA GLN A 3 6.15 -1.98 -6.70
C GLN A 3 5.07 -1.27 -7.50
N VAL A 4 5.26 0.03 -7.69
CA VAL A 4 4.38 0.89 -8.48
C VAL A 4 5.23 1.60 -9.51
N GLU A 5 4.93 1.39 -10.78
CA GLU A 5 5.59 2.03 -11.91
C GLU A 5 4.60 2.90 -12.67
N PHE A 6 5.06 4.08 -13.07
CA PHE A 6 4.30 5.02 -13.88
C PHE A 6 5.14 5.43 -15.09
N GLU A 7 4.58 5.26 -16.28
CA GLU A 7 5.21 5.65 -17.54
C GLU A 7 4.33 6.68 -18.26
N THR A 8 5.00 7.62 -18.92
CA THR A 8 4.39 8.56 -19.87
C THR A 8 4.95 8.30 -21.26
N ASN A 9 4.09 8.20 -22.27
CA ASN A 9 4.46 7.82 -23.65
C ASN A 9 5.29 6.52 -23.70
N PRO A 10 4.75 5.38 -23.23
CA PRO A 10 5.41 4.08 -23.31
C PRO A 10 5.94 3.79 -24.71
N LEU A 11 7.08 3.09 -24.78
CA LEU A 11 7.81 2.85 -26.03
C LEU A 11 7.00 2.10 -27.10
N ASP A 12 6.04 1.26 -26.68
CA ASP A 12 5.15 0.53 -27.58
C ASP A 12 4.02 1.40 -28.18
N LYS A 13 3.87 2.64 -27.71
CA LYS A 13 2.89 3.64 -28.14
C LYS A 13 1.43 3.15 -28.07
N LYS A 14 1.15 2.14 -27.25
CA LYS A 14 -0.21 1.59 -27.09
C LYS A 14 -1.10 2.45 -26.19
N SER A 15 -0.49 3.28 -25.35
CA SER A 15 -1.18 4.21 -24.46
C SER A 15 -0.38 5.51 -24.30
N ASP A 16 -1.04 6.56 -23.81
CA ASP A 16 -0.38 7.81 -23.43
C ASP A 16 0.24 7.71 -22.04
N TYR A 17 -0.36 6.87 -21.19
CA TYR A 17 0.05 6.61 -19.82
C TYR A 17 -0.02 5.12 -19.52
N ARG A 18 0.91 4.62 -18.71
CA ARG A 18 0.87 3.26 -18.18
C ARG A 18 1.12 3.26 -16.68
N VAL A 19 0.29 2.55 -15.95
CA VAL A 19 0.44 2.28 -14.52
C VAL A 19 0.59 0.78 -14.33
N LYS A 20 1.67 0.35 -13.67
CA LYS A 20 1.90 -1.04 -13.32
C LYS A 20 2.02 -1.16 -11.80
N VAL A 21 1.14 -1.94 -11.19
CA VAL A 21 1.16 -2.24 -9.75
C VAL A 21 1.41 -3.73 -9.60
N VAL A 22 2.51 -4.09 -8.95
CA VAL A 22 2.88 -5.49 -8.69
C VAL A 22 3.19 -5.67 -7.22
N SER A 23 2.67 -6.73 -6.60
CA SER A 23 3.09 -7.13 -5.26
C SER A 23 3.32 -8.63 -5.13
N GLN A 24 4.42 -8.99 -4.49
CA GLN A 24 4.71 -10.37 -4.08
C GLN A 24 4.05 -10.70 -2.73
N SER A 25 3.53 -11.92 -2.60
CA SER A 25 2.94 -12.43 -1.36
C SER A 25 3.98 -12.54 -0.25
N LEU A 26 3.60 -12.21 0.97
CA LEU A 26 4.37 -12.55 2.16
C LEU A 26 3.84 -13.84 2.77
N GLU A 27 4.74 -14.78 3.03
CA GLU A 27 4.47 -15.96 3.84
C GLU A 27 4.90 -15.68 5.27
N ILE A 28 3.94 -15.66 6.20
CA ILE A 28 4.20 -15.44 7.62
C ILE A 28 4.12 -16.78 8.33
N LYS A 29 5.18 -17.18 9.04
CA LYS A 29 5.24 -18.43 9.79
C LYS A 29 5.13 -18.14 11.29
N TYR A 30 4.13 -18.69 11.95
CA TYR A 30 3.96 -18.53 13.39
C TYR A 30 4.77 -19.59 14.15
N ASN A 31 5.61 -19.14 15.09
CA ASN A 31 6.32 -20.01 16.03
C ASN A 31 6.20 -19.47 17.46
N ALA A 32 5.40 -20.13 18.30
CA ALA A 32 5.09 -19.69 19.66
C ALA A 32 6.33 -19.44 20.53
N PRO A 33 7.36 -20.31 20.56
CA PRO A 33 8.56 -20.05 21.36
C PRO A 33 9.31 -18.77 20.95
N THR A 34 9.31 -18.43 19.67
CA THR A 34 9.94 -17.20 19.17
C THR A 34 9.12 -15.98 19.55
N ILE A 35 7.80 -16.04 19.36
CA ILE A 35 6.88 -14.94 19.69
C ILE A 35 6.88 -14.66 21.19
N ASN A 36 6.88 -15.68 22.03
CA ASN A 36 6.89 -15.52 23.49
C ASN A 36 8.18 -14.86 23.97
N LYS A 37 9.34 -15.32 23.47
CA LYS A 37 10.64 -14.68 23.77
C LYS A 37 10.70 -13.22 23.31
N LEU A 38 10.11 -12.92 22.16
CA LEU A 38 9.99 -11.53 21.71
C LEU A 38 9.09 -10.72 22.64
N ALA A 39 7.94 -11.27 23.05
CA ALA A 39 7.02 -10.60 23.98
C ALA A 39 7.69 -10.27 25.32
N GLU A 40 8.48 -11.20 25.87
CA GLU A 40 9.30 -10.97 27.08
C GLU A 40 10.29 -9.79 26.89
N CYS A 41 10.82 -9.58 25.69
CA CYS A 41 11.71 -8.45 25.39
C CYS A 41 10.99 -7.10 25.29
N PHE A 42 9.66 -7.11 25.18
CA PHE A 42 8.82 -5.90 25.10
C PHE A 42 7.96 -5.71 26.36
N GLU A 43 8.18 -6.49 27.42
CA GLU A 43 7.58 -6.19 28.72
C GLU A 43 8.12 -4.83 29.20
N PRO A 44 7.24 -3.83 29.41
CA PRO A 44 7.68 -2.54 29.91
C PRO A 44 8.21 -2.72 31.34
N ASP A 45 9.40 -2.18 31.64
CA ASP A 45 9.85 -2.02 33.01
C ASP A 45 8.69 -1.41 33.82
N ALA A 46 8.34 -2.03 34.95
CA ALA A 46 7.11 -1.82 35.71
C ALA A 46 6.86 -0.38 36.23
N ASP A 47 7.66 0.61 35.81
CA ASP A 47 7.65 1.96 36.35
C ASP A 47 7.89 3.06 35.29
N ARG A 48 7.33 2.90 34.08
CA ARG A 48 7.15 4.05 33.17
C ARG A 48 5.72 4.23 32.72
N ASN A 49 5.13 5.26 33.30
CA ASN A 49 3.87 5.90 32.93
C ASN A 49 3.89 6.28 31.43
N LEU A 50 3.40 5.39 30.57
CA LEU A 50 3.27 5.63 29.14
C LEU A 50 2.06 6.54 28.90
N GLN A 51 2.25 7.85 29.09
CA GLN A 51 1.30 8.85 28.63
C GLN A 51 1.13 8.70 27.11
N GLY A 52 -0.10 8.43 26.70
CA GLY A 52 -0.47 8.09 25.34
C GLY A 52 -0.18 9.23 24.36
N VAL A 53 0.68 8.96 23.39
CA VAL A 53 0.84 9.81 22.22
C VAL A 53 -0.09 9.29 21.13
N LYS A 54 -1.34 9.76 21.13
CA LYS A 54 -2.25 9.58 19.99
C LYS A 54 -2.15 10.81 19.08
N GLN A 55 -1.54 10.63 17.92
CA GLN A 55 -1.49 11.67 16.88
C GLN A 55 -2.78 11.60 16.05
N VAL A 56 -3.54 12.70 16.02
CA VAL A 56 -4.72 12.89 15.17
C VAL A 56 -4.31 13.76 13.99
N ALA A 57 -4.37 13.23 12.78
CA ALA A 57 -4.22 14.00 11.55
C ALA A 57 -5.61 14.23 10.94
N TYR A 58 -6.09 15.47 10.97
CA TYR A 58 -7.23 15.92 10.18
C TYR A 58 -6.74 17.07 9.29
N SER A 59 -6.61 16.80 7.99
CA SER A 59 -6.25 17.80 6.98
C SER A 59 -7.50 18.32 6.29
N THR A 60 -7.74 19.64 6.40
CA THR A 60 -8.77 20.35 5.64
C THR A 60 -8.09 21.15 4.54
N TYR A 61 -8.45 20.93 3.27
CA TYR A 61 -8.31 21.92 2.20
C TYR A 61 -9.39 21.68 1.14
N THR A 62 -10.46 22.47 1.22
CA THR A 62 -11.48 22.58 0.18
C THR A 62 -11.36 23.98 -0.41
N ASP A 63 -10.85 24.07 -1.64
CA ASP A 63 -11.43 24.89 -2.70
C ASP A 63 -10.52 24.83 -3.93
N VAL A 64 -11.12 24.79 -5.13
CA VAL A 64 -10.71 25.56 -6.32
C VAL A 64 -11.57 25.20 -7.56
N LYS A 65 -12.36 26.23 -7.96
CA LYS A 65 -12.68 26.68 -9.34
C LYS A 65 -13.72 25.93 -10.18
N HIS A 66 -14.93 26.50 -10.21
CA HIS A 66 -15.80 26.54 -11.38
C HIS A 66 -15.25 27.51 -12.45
N ARG A 67 -14.41 27.02 -13.38
CA ARG A 67 -14.12 27.69 -14.68
C ARG A 67 -13.77 26.68 -15.81
N SER A 68 -14.42 25.52 -15.87
CA SER A 68 -14.01 24.45 -16.82
C SER A 68 -14.92 24.25 -18.04
N PHE A 69 -16.13 24.84 -18.08
CA PHE A 69 -17.10 24.50 -19.14
C PHE A 69 -16.72 25.03 -20.54
N ILE A 70 -15.98 26.14 -20.63
CA ILE A 70 -15.64 26.78 -21.91
C ILE A 70 -14.44 26.11 -22.61
N LEU A 71 -13.53 25.47 -21.86
CA LEU A 71 -12.37 24.74 -22.41
C LEU A 71 -12.71 23.34 -22.94
N MET A 72 -13.88 22.79 -22.59
CA MET A 72 -14.30 21.44 -22.94
C MET A 72 -14.66 21.30 -24.43
N LYS A 73 -14.97 22.41 -25.12
CA LYS A 73 -15.38 22.42 -26.53
C LYS A 73 -14.22 22.55 -27.53
N HIS A 74 -13.01 22.88 -27.07
CA HIS A 74 -11.83 23.03 -27.93
C HIS A 74 -10.88 21.80 -27.91
N ASN A 75 -11.02 20.89 -26.93
CA ASN A 75 -10.19 19.68 -26.81
C ASN A 75 -10.89 18.43 -27.36
N ILE A 76 -11.48 18.50 -28.56
CA ILE A 76 -12.03 17.31 -29.23
C ILE A 76 -10.91 16.43 -29.83
N GLU A 77 -9.66 16.88 -29.82
CA GLU A 77 -8.53 16.08 -30.31
C GLU A 77 -7.65 15.56 -29.16
N LYS A 78 -7.60 14.22 -29.04
CA LYS A 78 -6.82 13.35 -28.13
C LYS A 78 -7.56 12.90 -26.88
N ILE A 79 -8.38 11.85 -27.04
CA ILE A 79 -8.74 10.96 -25.94
C ILE A 79 -7.43 10.30 -25.49
N LYS A 80 -6.92 10.72 -24.33
CA LYS A 80 -5.74 10.11 -23.72
C LYS A 80 -6.09 8.70 -23.23
N VAL A 81 -5.31 7.71 -23.64
CA VAL A 81 -5.47 6.31 -23.26
C VAL A 81 -4.57 6.00 -22.07
N LEU A 82 -5.15 5.47 -21.00
CA LEU A 82 -4.45 4.98 -19.82
C LEU A 82 -4.52 3.45 -19.78
N ASP A 83 -3.36 2.82 -19.70
CA ASP A 83 -3.17 1.37 -19.56
C ASP A 83 -2.87 1.04 -18.09
N ILE A 84 -3.65 0.15 -17.47
CA ILE A 84 -3.51 -0.20 -16.05
C ILE A 84 -3.31 -1.71 -15.94
N TYR A 85 -2.19 -2.11 -15.34
CA TYR A 85 -1.87 -3.49 -15.01
C TYR A 85 -1.74 -3.65 -13.50
N ILE A 86 -2.52 -4.56 -12.92
CA ILE A 86 -2.53 -4.85 -11.48
C ILE A 86 -2.31 -6.35 -11.29
N ASP A 87 -1.22 -6.70 -10.60
CA ASP A 87 -0.88 -8.06 -10.19
C ASP A 87 -0.52 -8.07 -8.70
N ILE A 88 -1.48 -8.48 -7.86
CA ILE A 88 -1.34 -8.44 -6.41
C ILE A 88 -1.50 -9.86 -5.86
N GLN A 89 -0.40 -10.41 -5.35
CA GLN A 89 -0.44 -11.69 -4.65
C GLN A 89 -0.81 -11.52 -3.17
N SER A 90 -1.77 -12.32 -2.71
CA SER A 90 -2.21 -12.31 -1.31
C SER A 90 -1.17 -12.96 -0.39
N SER A 91 -0.84 -12.26 0.69
CA SER A 91 -0.07 -12.82 1.80
C SER A 91 -0.91 -13.83 2.61
N TYR A 92 -0.25 -14.75 3.29
CA TYR A 92 -0.92 -15.74 4.15
C TYR A 92 -0.10 -16.05 5.41
N LEU A 93 -0.81 -16.50 6.46
CA LEU A 93 -0.25 -16.89 7.75
C LEU A 93 -0.35 -18.41 7.90
N LEU A 94 0.79 -19.05 8.17
CA LEU A 94 0.87 -20.45 8.55
C LEU A 94 0.87 -20.57 10.07
N LEU A 95 -0.19 -21.18 10.59
CA LEU A 95 -0.34 -21.51 12.00
C LEU A 95 -0.19 -23.04 12.17
N PRO A 96 0.93 -23.53 12.72
CA PRO A 96 1.11 -24.95 12.97
C PRO A 96 0.17 -25.43 14.10
N GLU A 97 -0.33 -26.66 13.99
CA GLU A 97 -1.32 -27.25 14.91
C GLU A 97 -0.89 -27.17 16.39
N ASN A 98 0.40 -27.42 16.66
CA ASN A 98 0.96 -27.38 18.01
C ASN A 98 1.63 -26.04 18.37
N GLY A 99 1.46 -25.00 17.56
CA GLY A 99 2.10 -23.69 17.77
C GLY A 99 3.61 -23.66 17.57
N VAL A 100 4.24 -24.79 17.20
CA VAL A 100 5.67 -24.89 16.90
C VAL A 100 5.82 -25.13 15.40
N TYR A 101 6.50 -24.21 14.72
CA TYR A 101 6.83 -24.39 13.32
C TYR A 101 8.04 -25.32 13.20
N GLN A 102 7.93 -26.36 12.37
CA GLN A 102 9.01 -27.28 12.02
C GLN A 102 9.28 -27.13 10.50
N GLU A 103 10.55 -26.99 10.12
CA GLU A 103 10.97 -26.89 8.70
C GLU A 103 10.82 -28.19 7.94
#